data_AF-A0A962FZU2-F1
#
_entry.id   AF-A0A962FZU2-F1
#
_cell.length_a   1.000
_cell.length_b   1.000
_cell.length_c   1.000
_cell.angle_alpha   90.00
_cell.angle_beta   90.00
_cell.angle_gamma   90.00
#
_symmetry.space_group_name_H-M   'P 1'
#
loop_
_entity.id
_entity.type
_entity.pdbx_description
1 polymer ?
#
loop_
_entity_poly.entity_id
_entity_poly.type
_entity_poly.pdbx_seq_one_letter_code
_entity_poly.pdbx_strand_id
1 'polypeptide(L)' 'KSGHTFGEINAPEIRLVDGYSGYEFLKVHLGEEEGAAALPAFIFVHLYRDGEGWMVRHVGEYGDVFQWDL' A
#
# COMPACT_ATOMS: atom_id res chain seq x y z
N LYS A 1 13.76 -4.07 18.28
CA LYS A 1 12.87 -3.66 17.17
C LYS A 1 13.62 -2.60 16.37
N SER A 2 13.83 -2.78 15.07
CA SER A 2 14.35 -1.72 14.22
C SER A 2 13.16 -1.00 13.57
N GLY A 3 13.02 0.30 13.84
CA GLY A 3 11.91 1.13 13.35
C GLY A 3 12.16 1.60 11.93
N HIS A 4 12.30 0.66 11.00
CA HIS A 4 12.57 0.98 9.59
C HIS A 4 11.35 1.65 8.94
N THR A 5 11.62 2.59 8.03
CA THR A 5 10.60 3.36 7.32
C THR A 5 10.78 3.24 5.80
N PHE A 6 9.78 3.64 5.02
CA PHE A 6 9.88 3.58 3.56
C PHE A 6 11.04 4.43 2.99
N GLY A 7 11.40 5.53 3.64
CA GLY A 7 12.50 6.40 3.22
C GLY A 7 13.90 5.77 3.28
N GLU A 8 14.05 4.68 4.04
CA GLU A 8 15.32 3.94 4.12
C GLU A 8 15.50 2.94 2.97
N ILE A 9 14.44 2.71 2.19
CA ILE A 9 14.43 1.81 1.04
C ILE A 9 14.67 2.63 -0.22
N ASN A 10 15.51 2.15 -1.13
CA ASN A 10 15.68 2.79 -2.42
C ASN A 10 14.46 2.49 -3.31
N ALA A 11 13.72 3.54 -3.70
CA ALA A 11 12.55 3.48 -4.57
C ALA A 11 11.50 2.41 -4.16
N PRO A 12 10.95 2.48 -2.94
CA PRO A 12 9.93 1.53 -2.51
C PRO A 12 8.66 1.70 -3.35
N GLU A 13 8.14 0.61 -3.91
CA GLU A 13 6.91 0.62 -4.71
C GLU A 13 5.97 -0.52 -4.33
N ILE A 14 4.68 -0.31 -4.58
CA ILE A 14 3.65 -1.36 -4.54
C ILE A 14 2.74 -1.24 -5.77
N ARG A 15 2.30 -2.39 -6.29
CA ARG A 15 1.47 -2.49 -7.49
C ARG A 15 0.37 -3.53 -7.36
N LEU A 16 -0.77 -3.25 -7.98
CA LEU A 16 -1.83 -4.23 -8.25
C LEU A 16 -1.85 -4.50 -9.75
N VAL A 17 -1.62 -5.75 -10.14
CA VAL A 17 -1.46 -6.15 -11.54
C VAL A 17 -2.32 -7.36 -11.86
N ASP A 18 -2.79 -7.45 -13.10
CA ASP A 18 -3.33 -8.69 -13.65
C ASP A 18 -2.16 -9.65 -13.92
N GLY A 19 -2.20 -10.82 -13.29
CA GLY A 19 -1.16 -11.84 -13.46
C GLY A 19 -1.12 -12.47 -14.86
N TYR A 20 -2.19 -12.37 -15.65
CA TYR A 20 -2.23 -12.93 -17.00
C TYR A 20 -1.66 -11.97 -18.04
N SER A 21 -2.17 -10.75 -18.12
CA SER A 21 -1.75 -9.75 -19.12
C SER A 21 -0.58 -8.88 -18.67
N GLY A 22 -0.28 -8.84 -17.37
CA GLY A 22 0.65 -7.87 -16.79
C GLY A 22 0.07 -6.45 -16.73
N TYR A 23 -1.23 -6.27 -17.00
CA TYR A 23 -1.87 -4.96 -16.93
C TYR A 23 -1.80 -4.41 -15.51
N GLU A 24 -1.29 -3.19 -15.38
CA GLU A 24 -1.18 -2.50 -14.09
C GLU A 24 -2.49 -1.74 -13.79
N PHE A 25 -3.19 -2.16 -12.75
CA PHE A 25 -4.39 -1.47 -12.28
C PHE A 25 -4.04 -0.25 -11.42
N LEU A 26 -3.07 -0.42 -10.51
CA LEU A 26 -2.64 0.59 -9.56
C LEU A 26 -1.14 0.47 -9.30
N LYS A 27 -0.48 1.62 -9.13
CA LYS A 27 0.93 1.74 -8.79
C LYS A 27 1.14 2.92 -7.85
N VAL A 28 1.89 2.72 -6.76
CA VAL A 28 2.25 3.76 -5.80
C VAL A 28 3.74 3.67 -5.45
N HIS A 29 4.41 4.81 -5.44
CA HIS A 29 5.77 4.99 -4.93
C HIS A 29 5.70 5.46 -3.47
N LEU A 30 6.12 4.62 -2.53
CA LEU A 30 5.86 4.76 -1.09
C LEU A 30 6.75 5.80 -0.38
N GLY A 31 7.66 6.44 -1.12
CA GLY A 31 8.62 7.43 -0.59
C GLY A 31 8.50 8.81 -1.21
N GLU A 32 7.59 9.03 -2.15
CA GLU A 32 7.47 10.31 -2.88
C GLU A 32 6.54 11.32 -2.22
N GLU A 33 5.56 10.85 -1.42
CA GLU A 33 4.62 11.73 -0.74
C GLU A 33 5.27 12.41 0.49
N GLU A 34 4.90 13.67 0.72
CA GLU A 34 5.45 14.47 1.82
C GLU A 34 5.14 13.81 3.17
N GLY A 35 6.19 13.46 3.92
CA GLY A 35 6.08 12.78 5.22
C GLY A 35 5.95 11.25 5.14
N ALA A 36 5.62 10.67 3.98
CA ALA A 36 5.49 9.22 3.80
C ALA A 36 6.79 8.45 4.06
N ALA A 37 7.93 9.04 3.70
CA ALA A 37 9.26 8.46 3.90
C ALA A 37 9.57 8.16 5.39
N ALA A 38 8.92 8.84 6.33
CA ALA A 38 9.10 8.62 7.77
C ALA A 38 8.14 7.56 8.34
N LEU A 39 7.22 7.03 7.55
CA LEU A 39 6.18 6.11 8.01
C LEU A 39 6.56 4.64 7.71
N PRO A 40 6.24 3.72 8.63
CA PRO A 40 6.57 2.29 8.48
C PRO A 40 5.45 1.47 7.83
N ALA A 41 4.24 2.01 7.68
CA ALA A 41 3.09 1.27 7.19
C ALA A 41 2.26 2.06 6.19
N PHE A 42 1.64 1.33 5.26
CA PHE A 42 0.78 1.86 4.21
C PHE A 42 -0.33 0.87 3.87
N ILE A 43 -1.59 1.33 3.90
CA ILE A 43 -2.76 0.56 3.47
C ILE A 43 -3.00 0.86 2.00
N PHE A 44 -2.65 -0.10 1.15
CA PHE A 44 -2.76 0.08 -0.30
C PHE A 44 -4.20 -0.08 -0.80
N VAL A 45 -4.80 -1.26 -0.59
CA VAL A 45 -6.15 -1.57 -1.07
C VAL A 45 -6.94 -2.35 -0.04
N HIS A 46 -8.26 -2.21 -0.11
CA HIS A 46 -9.22 -3.09 0.53
C HIS A 46 -9.86 -3.96 -0.55
N LEU A 47 -9.61 -5.28 -0.47
CA LEU A 47 -10.26 -6.30 -1.27
C LEU A 47 -11.40 -6.89 -0.45
N TYR A 48 -12.64 -6.77 -0.94
CA TYR A 48 -13.82 -7.25 -0.23
C TYR A 48 -14.80 -7.95 -1.17
N ARG A 49 -15.65 -8.78 -0.57
CA ARG A 49 -16.76 -9.43 -1.27
C ARG A 49 -17.95 -8.49 -1.34
N ASP A 50 -18.53 -8.40 -2.53
CA ASP A 50 -19.80 -7.71 -2.75
C ASP A 50 -20.66 -8.59 -3.67
N GLY A 51 -21.73 -9.15 -3.11
CA GLY A 51 -22.51 -10.21 -3.75
C GLY A 51 -21.64 -11.42 -4.15
N GLU A 52 -21.68 -11.79 -5.43
CA GLU A 52 -20.90 -12.89 -5.98
C GLU A 52 -19.47 -12.49 -6.41
N GLY A 53 -19.18 -11.19 -6.42
CA GLY A 53 -17.93 -10.63 -6.94
C GLY A 53 -16.87 -10.33 -5.89
N TRP A 54 -15.66 -10.03 -6.37
CA TRP A 54 -14.62 -9.36 -5.62
C TRP A 54 -14.55 -7.90 -6.07
N MET A 55 -14.49 -6.99 -5.11
CA MET A 55 -14.36 -5.56 -5.35
C MET A 55 -13.05 -5.06 -4.75
N VAL A 56 -12.41 -4.14 -5.47
CA VAL A 56 -11.20 -3.46 -5.01
C VAL A 56 -11.53 -2.00 -4.75
N ARG A 57 -11.20 -1.53 -3.55
CA ARG A 57 -11.17 -0.11 -3.22
C ARG A 57 -9.75 0.30 -2.90
N HIS A 58 -9.22 1.28 -3.63
CA HIS A 58 -7.96 1.93 -3.26
C HIS A 58 -8.14 2.73 -1.97
N VAL A 59 -7.23 2.54 -1.01
CA VAL A 59 -7.25 3.23 0.29
C VAL A 59 -6.19 4.33 0.28
N GLY A 60 -4.91 3.97 0.15
CA GLY A 60 -3.82 4.93 0.00
C GLY A 60 -3.48 5.69 1.29
N GLU A 61 -3.56 5.04 2.45
CA GLU A 61 -3.35 5.69 3.75
C GLU A 61 -2.04 5.23 4.39
N TYR A 62 -1.22 6.17 4.86
CA TYR A 62 -0.04 5.87 5.67
C TYR A 62 -0.39 5.88 7.16
N GLY A 63 0.36 5.11 7.94
CA GLY A 63 0.21 5.10 9.39
C GLY A 63 1.42 4.55 10.12
N ASP A 64 1.33 4.58 11.45
CA ASP A 64 2.26 3.89 12.33
C ASP A 64 1.71 2.48 12.64
N VAL A 65 2.60 1.49 12.77
CA VAL A 65 2.23 0.09 13.06
C VAL A 65 1.52 -0.04 14.42
N PHE A 66 1.63 0.97 15.28
CA PHE A 66 1.09 0.96 16.65
C PHE A 66 -0.33 1.53 16.80
N GLN A 67 -0.98 2.00 15.72
CA GLN A 67 -2.32 2.60 15.81
C GLN A 67 -3.47 1.75 15.25
N TRP A 68 -3.18 0.56 14.72
CA TRP A 68 -4.19 -0.29 14.09
C TRP A 68 -4.41 -1.57 14.93
N ASP A 69 -5.23 -1.45 15.98
CA ASP A 69 -5.86 -2.62 16.62
C ASP A 69 -7.00 -3.08 15.70
N LEU A 70 -6.74 -4.10 14.87
CA LEU A 70 -7.74 -4.83 14.09
C LEU A 70 -8.46 -5.87 14.95
#